data_AF-A0A2Z6UQ55-F1
#
_entry.id   AF-A0A2Z6UQ55-F1
#
_cell.length_a   1.000
_cell.length_b   1.000
_cell.length_c   1.000
_cell.angle_alpha   90.00
_cell.angle_beta   90.00
_cell.angle_gamma   90.00
#
_symmetry.space_group_name_H-M   'P 1'
#
loop_
_entity.id
_entity.type
_entity.pdbx_description
1 polymer ?
#
loop_
_entity_poly.entity_id
_entity_poly.type
_entity_poly.pdbx_seq_one_letter_code
_entity_poly.pdbx_strand_id
1 'polypeptide(L)' 'MLENHSYTYKRHRPEHTLLYQLVEQYYPDFIELLSHQGKSLPRHVEKEFEEFLKCGRLENGFLRVVCDDCKH' A
#
# COMPACT_ATOMS: atom_id res chain seq x y z
N MET A 1 -9.16 17.34 -35.99
CA MET A 1 -9.28 15.93 -35.56
C MET A 1 -8.85 15.90 -34.09
N LEU A 2 -9.77 15.84 -33.14
CA LEU A 2 -9.42 15.75 -31.72
C LEU A 2 -9.19 14.27 -31.39
N GLU A 3 -7.98 13.92 -30.98
CA GLU A 3 -7.61 12.55 -30.63
C GLU A 3 -8.37 12.11 -29.37
N ASN A 4 -9.17 11.06 -29.52
CA ASN A 4 -9.82 10.37 -28.42
C ASN A 4 -8.74 9.54 -27.69
N HIS A 5 -8.09 10.12 -26.69
CA HIS A 5 -7.24 9.36 -25.78
C HIS A 5 -8.13 8.47 -24.88
N SER A 6 -8.27 7.19 -25.23
CA SER A 6 -8.83 6.20 -24.32
C SER A 6 -7.79 5.91 -23.23
N TYR A 7 -7.92 6.52 -22.06
CA TYR A 7 -7.09 6.18 -20.90
C TYR A 7 -7.51 4.81 -20.37
N THR A 8 -6.73 3.78 -20.67
CA THR A 8 -6.91 2.46 -20.03
C THR A 8 -6.39 2.53 -18.61
N TYR A 9 -7.27 2.34 -17.62
CA TYR A 9 -6.88 2.25 -16.22
C TYR A 9 -5.82 1.17 -16.02
N LYS A 10 -4.68 1.55 -15.43
CA LYS A 10 -3.64 0.62 -14.99
C LYS A 10 -3.72 0.50 -13.48
N ARG A 11 -4.00 -0.70 -12.99
CA ARG A 11 -4.02 -1.00 -11.56
C ARG A 11 -2.66 -0.68 -10.93
N HIS A 12 -2.68 0.00 -9.79
CA HIS A 12 -1.49 0.17 -8.96
C HIS A 12 -1.00 -1.19 -8.42
N ARG A 13 0.31 -1.42 -8.47
CA ARG A 13 0.99 -2.63 -7.96
C ARG A 13 2.04 -2.22 -6.95
N PRO A 14 1.66 -2.01 -5.67
CA PRO A 14 2.58 -1.50 -4.65
C PRO A 14 3.82 -2.39 -4.49
N GLU A 15 3.68 -3.72 -4.65
CA GLU A 15 4.74 -4.72 -4.57
C GLU A 15 5.89 -4.51 -5.58
N HIS A 16 5.67 -3.71 -6.61
CA HIS A 16 6.70 -3.35 -7.59
C HIS A 16 7.38 -2.00 -7.31
N THR A 17 6.94 -1.27 -6.29
CA THR A 17 7.55 0.01 -5.92
C THR A 17 8.72 -0.21 -4.98
N LEU A 18 9.78 0.59 -5.13
CA LEU A 18 10.98 0.49 -4.30
C LEU A 18 10.64 0.69 -2.81
N LEU A 19 9.80 1.68 -2.47
CA LEU A 19 9.43 1.95 -1.09
C LEU A 19 8.76 0.74 -0.44
N TYR A 20 7.81 0.12 -1.13
CA TYR A 20 7.13 -1.07 -0.61
C TYR A 20 8.12 -2.21 -0.37
N GLN A 21 9.01 -2.49 -1.33
CA GLN A 21 10.01 -3.56 -1.22
C GLN A 21 10.94 -3.33 -0.03
N LEU A 22 11.40 -2.09 0.17
CA LEU A 22 12.25 -1.75 1.32
C LEU A 22 11.50 -1.94 2.65
N VAL A 23 10.25 -1.49 2.74
CA VAL A 23 9.46 -1.64 3.97
C VAL A 23 9.16 -3.11 4.24
N GLU A 24 8.71 -3.86 3.24
CA GLU A 24 8.39 -5.29 3.37
C GLU A 24 9.62 -6.10 3.81
N GLN A 25 10.79 -5.78 3.26
CA GLN A 25 12.03 -6.48 3.56
C GLN A 25 12.60 -6.12 4.94
N TYR A 26 12.65 -4.83 5.29
CA TYR A 26 13.44 -4.35 6.44
C TYR A 26 12.61 -3.99 7.68
N TYR A 27 11.28 -3.91 7.59
CA TYR A 27 10.46 -3.58 8.76
C TYR A 27 10.60 -4.60 9.90
N PRO A 28 10.59 -5.93 9.68
CA PRO A 28 10.80 -6.90 10.76
C PRO A 28 12.15 -6.71 11.49
N ASP A 29 13.23 -6.59 10.71
CA ASP A 29 14.58 -6.38 11.24
C ASP A 29 14.69 -5.06 12.03
N PHE A 30 14.00 -4.02 11.58
CA PHE A 30 13.94 -2.74 12.27
C PHE A 30 13.24 -2.85 13.64
N ILE A 31 12.13 -3.59 13.71
CA ILE A 31 11.42 -3.85 14.97
C ILE A 31 12.29 -4.67 15.93
N GLU A 32 12.98 -5.70 15.42
CA GLU A 32 13.90 -6.52 16.21
C GLU A 32 15.05 -5.66 16.78
N LEU A 33 15.65 -4.79 15.97
CA LEU A 33 16.69 -3.87 16.40
C LEU A 33 16.21 -2.94 17.53
N LEU A 34 14.99 -2.40 17.44
CA LEU A 34 14.42 -1.57 18.50
C LEU A 34 14.20 -2.36 19.78
N SER A 35 13.66 -3.58 19.67
CA SER A 35 13.43 -4.47 20.80
C SER A 35 14.73 -4.78 21.55
N HIS A 36 15.82 -5.07 20.83
CA HIS A 36 17.16 -5.27 21.42
C HIS A 36 17.68 -4.04 22.20
N GLN A 37 17.24 -2.84 21.84
CA GLN A 37 17.57 -1.60 22.55
C GLN A 37 16.58 -1.28 23.70
N GLY A 38 15.61 -2.15 23.97
CA GLY A 38 14.53 -1.89 24.93
C GLY A 38 13.59 -0.76 24.49
N LYS A 39 13.48 -0.52 23.17
CA LYS A 39 12.62 0.48 22.57
C LYS A 39 11.49 -0.18 21.80
N SER A 40 10.39 0.55 21.64
CA SER A 40 9.29 0.20 20.75
C SER A 40 8.86 1.43 19.97
N LEU A 41 8.15 1.20 18.88
CA LEU A 41 7.46 2.29 18.20
C LEU A 41 6.18 2.64 18.97
N PRO A 42 5.68 3.88 18.83
CA PRO A 42 4.31 4.18 19.24
C PRO A 42 3.34 3.30 18.45
N ARG A 43 2.30 2.79 19.11
CA ARG A 43 1.31 1.88 18.50
C ARG A 43 0.73 2.36 17.16
N HIS A 44 0.50 3.66 17.01
CA HIS A 44 -0.03 4.20 15.77
C HIS A 44 0.97 4.04 14.61
N VAL A 45 2.28 4.16 14.86
CA VAL A 45 3.30 3.99 13.82
C VAL A 45 3.35 2.54 13.33
N GLU A 46 3.33 1.57 14.25
CA GLU A 46 3.31 0.14 13.90
C GLU A 46 2.08 -0.19 13.04
N LYS A 47 0.91 0.33 13.45
CA LYS A 47 -0.35 0.17 12.72
C LYS A 47 -0.24 0.70 11.29
N GLU A 48 0.35 1.89 11.09
CA GLU A 48 0.50 2.48 9.76
C GLU A 48 1.44 1.65 8.87
N PHE A 49 2.52 1.07 9.41
CA PHE A 49 3.38 0.15 8.64
C PHE A 49 2.63 -1.11 8.20
N GLU A 50 1.86 -1.72 9.10
CA GLU A 50 1.03 -2.89 8.77
C GLU A 50 -0.05 -2.55 7.73
N GLU A 51 -0.71 -1.41 7.87
CA GLU A 51 -1.73 -0.95 6.92
C GLU A 51 -1.13 -0.59 5.56
N PHE A 52 0.05 0.03 5.54
CA PHE A 52 0.79 0.31 4.32
C PHE A 52 1.12 -0.98 3.55
N LEU A 53 1.62 -2.02 4.22
CA LEU A 53 1.94 -3.31 3.59
C LEU A 53 0.70 -4.05 3.08
N LYS A 54 -0.47 -3.80 3.69
CA LYS A 54 -1.74 -4.37 3.21
C LYS A 54 -2.36 -3.59 2.06
N CYS A 55 -2.10 -2.28 1.98
CA CYS A 55 -2.75 -1.38 1.03
C CYS A 55 -2.40 -1.74 -0.42
N GLY A 56 -3.41 -1.72 -1.31
CA GLY A 56 -3.24 -1.99 -2.75
C GLY A 56 -3.01 -3.46 -3.15
N ARG A 57 -2.92 -4.36 -2.17
CA ARG A 57 -2.83 -5.81 -2.34
C ARG A 57 -4.23 -6.43 -2.38
N LEU A 58 -4.58 -7.12 -3.46
CA LEU A 58 -5.94 -7.64 -3.67
C LEU A 58 -6.31 -8.75 -2.68
N GLU A 59 -5.32 -9.50 -2.21
CA GLU A 59 -5.49 -10.51 -1.17
C GLU A 59 -5.96 -9.94 0.18
N ASN A 60 -5.79 -8.63 0.41
CA ASN A 60 -6.27 -7.93 1.61
C ASN A 60 -7.64 -7.26 1.40
N GLY A 61 -8.30 -7.51 0.27
CA GLY A 61 -9.60 -6.94 -0.09
C GLY A 61 -9.50 -5.69 -0.96
N PHE A 62 -10.63 -5.32 -1.56
CA PHE A 62 -10.73 -4.12 -2.39
C PHE A 62 -12.13 -3.52 -2.34
N LEU A 63 -12.21 -2.21 -2.58
CA LEU A 63 -13.47 -1.51 -2.79
C LEU A 63 -13.63 -1.21 -4.28
N ARG A 64 -14.78 -1.57 -4.84
CA ARG A 64 -15.20 -1.13 -6.17
C ARG A 64 -16.34 -0.13 -6.00
N VAL A 65 -16.07 1.10 -6.37
CA VAL A 65 -17.08 2.16 -6.45
C VAL A 65 -17.56 2.29 -7.89
N VAL A 66 -18.84 2.59 -8.05
CA VAL A 66 -19.49 2.89 -9.32
C VAL A 66 -20.31 4.15 -9.09
N CYS A 67 -20.25 5.11 -9.99
CA CYS A 67 -21.12 6.27 -9.93
C CYS A 67 -22.54 5.88 -10.38
N ASP A 68 -23.55 6.21 -9.58
CA ASP A 68 -24.94 5.88 -9.92
C ASP A 68 -25.48 6.68 -11.11
N ASP A 69 -24.95 7.86 -11.39
CA ASP A 69 -25.42 8.70 -12.50
C ASP A 69 -24.82 8.24 -13.84
N CYS A 70 -23.50 8.05 -13.92
CA CYS A 70 -22.82 7.72 -15.18
C CYS A 70 -22.53 6.22 -15.38
N LYS A 71 -22.80 5.39 -14.38
CA LYS A 71 -22.60 3.93 -14.37
C LYS A 71 -21.17 3.48 -14.75
N HIS A 72 -20.19 4.38 -14.60
CA HIS A 72 -18.75 4.15 -14.75
C HIS A 72 -18.03 4.33 -13.42
#